data_AF-E4S5H2-F1
#
_entry.id   AF-E4S5H2-F1
#
_cell.length_a   1.000
_cell.length_b   1.000
_cell.length_c   1.000
_cell.angle_alpha   90.00
_cell.angle_beta   90.00
_cell.angle_gamma   90.00
#
_symmetry.space_group_name_H-M   'P 1'
#
loop_
_entity.id
_entity.type
_entity.pdbx_description
1 polymer ?
#
loop_
_entity_poly.entity_id
_entity_poly.type
_entity_poly.pdbx_seq_one_letter_code
_entity_poly.pdbx_strand_id
1 'polypeptide(L)'
;MRAKKFLAFIILSLILFNSCFGVSANLSGCFLGVSKYSSIWPWEGNCQFGDRAGAQYVTNLKNGLSSVMNAAFVKLNSDANESQFKNVNLTSSYDLLAYSGHGLMFDKENAAHFFARSTGESWHNSKMEYNDEVNARTNEVRFGHNKLKWIIMYTCNWLTNNGDQEKLENIFKTFEGATLTIGFASVMYLDSREATLFAQLLVQQKKSFKDAFLEAASKYQPQRKNGDSIARIQGYTAAANDSLYNYIDCLPSSKWYKNYKSGYSIIKTEIIPHNGQPVQ
;
A
#
# COMPACT_ATOMS: atom_id res chain seq x y z
N MET A 1 -40.86 -37.52 17.46
CA MET A 1 -39.47 -37.07 17.77
C MET A 1 -38.54 -36.94 16.55
N ARG A 2 -38.82 -37.61 15.41
CA ARG A 2 -37.98 -37.53 14.19
C ARG A 2 -38.15 -36.25 13.35
N ALA A 3 -39.35 -35.67 13.28
CA ALA A 3 -39.62 -34.47 12.47
C ALA A 3 -38.90 -33.20 12.98
N LYS A 4 -38.80 -33.01 14.30
CA LYS A 4 -38.10 -31.85 14.90
C LYS A 4 -36.58 -31.88 14.67
N LYS A 5 -35.97 -33.07 14.61
CA LYS A 5 -34.54 -33.23 14.32
C LYS A 5 -34.23 -33.00 12.83
N PHE A 6 -35.16 -33.38 11.94
CA PHE A 6 -35.02 -33.14 10.50
C PHE A 6 -35.18 -31.65 10.15
N LEU A 7 -36.13 -30.96 10.80
CA LEU A 7 -36.33 -29.51 10.64
C LEU A 7 -35.12 -28.69 11.15
N ALA A 8 -34.54 -29.10 12.29
CA ALA A 8 -33.32 -28.48 12.81
C ALA A 8 -32.12 -28.65 11.87
N PHE A 9 -31.99 -29.81 11.21
CA PHE A 9 -30.94 -30.06 10.24
C PHE A 9 -31.08 -29.19 8.99
N ILE A 10 -32.32 -29.04 8.48
CA ILE A 10 -32.63 -28.17 7.33
C ILE A 10 -32.32 -26.69 7.63
N ILE A 11 -32.70 -26.20 8.81
CA ILE A 11 -32.40 -24.83 9.25
C ILE A 11 -30.88 -24.63 9.41
N LEU A 12 -30.15 -25.60 9.95
CA LEU A 12 -28.68 -25.53 10.07
C LEU A 12 -28.01 -25.51 8.69
N SER A 13 -28.49 -26.31 7.73
CA SER A 13 -27.99 -26.30 6.36
C SER A 13 -28.36 -25.02 5.60
N LEU A 14 -29.52 -24.40 5.87
CA LEU A 14 -29.91 -23.11 5.30
C LEU A 14 -29.10 -21.94 5.88
N ILE A 15 -28.66 -22.02 7.14
CA ILE A 15 -27.73 -21.05 7.75
C ILE A 15 -26.30 -21.22 7.19
N LEU A 16 -25.89 -22.45 6.89
CA LEU A 16 -24.58 -22.74 6.28
C LEU A 16 -24.53 -22.37 4.78
N PHE A 17 -25.65 -22.45 4.06
CA PHE A 17 -25.75 -22.08 2.63
C PHE A 17 -26.14 -20.61 2.37
N ASN A 18 -26.45 -19.82 3.40
CA ASN A 18 -26.75 -18.39 3.24
C ASN A 18 -25.51 -17.49 3.09
N SER A 19 -24.32 -18.08 2.95
CA SER A 19 -23.16 -17.36 2.40
C SER A 19 -23.30 -17.29 0.88
N CYS A 20 -24.36 -16.61 0.42
CA CYS A 20 -24.46 -16.15 -0.95
C CYS A 20 -23.31 -15.16 -1.19
N PHE A 21 -22.29 -15.67 -1.86
CA PHE A 21 -21.26 -14.90 -2.51
C PHE A 21 -21.87 -13.82 -3.41
N GLY A 22 -21.24 -12.64 -3.40
CA GLY A 22 -21.43 -11.63 -4.43
C GLY A 22 -22.11 -10.35 -3.97
N VAL A 23 -21.66 -9.74 -2.88
CA VAL A 23 -21.71 -8.27 -2.83
C VAL A 23 -20.43 -7.79 -3.50
N SER A 24 -20.54 -7.26 -4.72
CA SER A 24 -19.53 -6.33 -5.22
C SER A 24 -19.50 -5.19 -4.21
N ALA A 25 -18.56 -5.24 -3.26
CA ALA A 25 -18.33 -4.10 -2.40
C ALA A 25 -17.99 -2.94 -3.33
N ASN A 26 -18.80 -1.87 -3.32
CA ASN A 26 -18.51 -0.63 -4.03
C ASN A 26 -17.33 0.04 -3.31
N LEU A 27 -16.15 -0.53 -3.45
CA LEU A 27 -14.94 -0.03 -2.84
C LEU A 27 -14.49 1.23 -3.58
N SER A 28 -13.65 1.99 -2.91
CA SER A 28 -13.11 3.24 -3.41
C SER A 28 -11.60 3.29 -3.21
N GLY A 29 -10.90 3.88 -4.18
CA GLY A 29 -9.44 3.92 -4.19
C GLY A 29 -8.87 5.33 -4.26
N CYS A 30 -7.76 5.56 -3.57
CA CYS A 30 -6.90 6.74 -3.69
C CYS A 30 -5.57 6.31 -4.30
N PHE A 31 -5.19 6.90 -5.44
CA PHE A 31 -4.04 6.48 -6.25
C PHE A 31 -3.10 7.66 -6.47
N LEU A 32 -1.92 7.60 -5.85
CA LEU A 32 -0.91 8.64 -5.87
C LEU A 32 0.36 8.09 -6.53
N GLY A 33 0.75 8.62 -7.69
CA GLY A 33 1.85 8.02 -8.46
C GLY A 33 2.81 9.03 -9.04
N VAL A 34 4.10 8.85 -8.82
CA VAL A 34 5.13 9.78 -9.33
C VAL A 34 6.05 9.02 -10.26
N SER A 35 6.09 9.46 -11.52
CA SER A 35 7.02 8.96 -12.53
C SER A 35 8.17 9.90 -12.83
N LYS A 36 7.89 11.19 -12.79
CA LYS A 36 8.84 12.24 -13.15
C LYS A 36 9.52 12.78 -11.92
N TYR A 37 10.85 12.75 -11.93
CA TYR A 37 11.72 13.32 -10.91
C TYR A 37 12.81 14.24 -11.50
N SER A 38 12.71 14.54 -12.80
CA SER A 38 13.55 15.50 -13.51
C SER A 38 12.86 16.85 -13.67
N SER A 39 13.57 17.96 -13.42
CA SER A 39 13.11 19.30 -13.78
C SER A 39 13.02 19.44 -15.30
N ILE A 40 12.11 20.28 -15.79
CA ILE A 40 12.08 20.70 -17.19
C ILE A 40 13.29 21.58 -17.55
N TRP A 41 14.00 22.10 -16.54
CA TRP A 41 15.16 22.95 -16.69
C TRP A 41 16.46 22.15 -16.46
N PRO A 42 17.29 21.96 -17.50
CA PRO A 42 18.47 21.07 -17.45
C PRO A 42 19.50 21.41 -16.36
N TRP A 43 19.52 22.65 -15.87
CA TRP A 43 20.47 23.15 -14.89
C TRP A 43 19.98 23.07 -13.43
N GLU A 44 18.70 22.76 -13.19
CA GLU A 44 18.11 22.75 -11.85
C GLU A 44 18.24 21.42 -11.11
N GLY A 45 18.96 20.46 -11.72
CA GLY A 45 19.22 19.15 -11.14
C GLY A 45 18.04 18.20 -11.32
N ASN A 46 18.38 16.98 -11.70
CA ASN A 46 17.45 15.86 -11.73
C ASN A 46 17.63 15.06 -10.43
N CYS A 47 16.58 14.39 -9.96
CA CYS A 47 16.75 13.36 -8.95
C CYS A 47 17.80 12.37 -9.43
N GLN A 48 18.79 12.06 -8.58
CA GLN A 48 19.94 11.22 -8.95
C GLN A 48 19.52 9.81 -9.40
N PHE A 49 18.31 9.38 -9.02
CA PHE A 49 17.76 8.09 -9.38
C PHE A 49 17.00 8.12 -10.71
N GLY A 50 16.65 9.28 -11.25
CA GLY A 50 15.94 9.45 -12.53
C GLY A 50 14.47 9.02 -12.52
N ASP A 51 13.80 9.16 -13.66
CA ASP A 51 12.38 8.85 -13.83
C ASP A 51 12.07 7.35 -13.69
N ARG A 52 10.91 7.03 -13.12
CA ARG A 52 10.47 5.65 -12.84
C ARG A 52 8.99 5.44 -13.14
N ALA A 53 8.52 4.20 -13.16
CA ALA A 53 7.16 3.89 -13.62
C ALA A 53 6.08 4.05 -12.53
N GLY A 54 6.22 4.97 -11.58
CA GLY A 54 5.31 5.08 -10.44
C GLY A 54 3.88 5.52 -10.78
N ALA A 55 3.73 6.55 -11.63
CA ALA A 55 2.41 6.96 -12.13
C ALA A 55 1.75 5.85 -12.96
N GLN A 56 2.55 5.11 -13.75
CA GLN A 56 2.06 3.98 -14.52
C GLN A 56 1.62 2.81 -13.62
N TYR A 57 2.35 2.53 -12.53
CA TYR A 57 2.00 1.47 -11.57
C TYR A 57 0.62 1.70 -10.98
N VAL A 58 0.35 2.88 -10.41
CA VAL A 58 -0.96 3.16 -9.80
C VAL A 58 -2.08 3.24 -10.84
N THR A 59 -1.77 3.64 -12.07
CA THR A 59 -2.73 3.60 -13.20
C THR A 59 -3.10 2.16 -13.55
N ASN A 60 -2.12 1.27 -13.68
CA ASN A 60 -2.34 -0.15 -13.95
C ASN A 60 -3.15 -0.81 -12.83
N LEU A 61 -2.82 -0.50 -11.58
CA LEU A 61 -3.53 -1.01 -10.42
C LEU A 61 -5.00 -0.56 -10.41
N LYS A 62 -5.25 0.75 -10.55
CA LYS A 62 -6.60 1.32 -10.63
C LYS A 62 -7.42 0.66 -11.75
N ASN A 63 -6.84 0.51 -12.94
CA ASN A 63 -7.53 -0.10 -14.07
C ASN A 63 -7.86 -1.57 -13.80
N GLY A 64 -6.92 -2.33 -13.23
CA GLY A 64 -7.13 -3.73 -12.86
C GLY A 64 -8.17 -3.93 -11.75
N LEU A 65 -8.34 -2.95 -10.87
CA LEU A 65 -9.34 -2.95 -9.79
C LEU A 65 -10.70 -2.36 -10.20
N SER A 66 -10.86 -1.88 -11.43
CA SER A 66 -12.05 -1.12 -11.87
C SER A 66 -13.38 -1.88 -11.78
N SER A 67 -13.37 -3.21 -11.78
CA SER A 67 -14.59 -4.02 -11.60
C SER A 67 -15.07 -4.11 -10.16
N VAL A 68 -14.26 -3.69 -9.18
CA VAL A 68 -14.59 -3.69 -7.75
C VAL A 68 -14.48 -2.29 -7.12
N MET A 69 -13.71 -1.38 -7.72
CA MET A 69 -13.50 -0.01 -7.25
C MET A 69 -14.12 1.01 -8.21
N ASN A 70 -15.29 1.52 -7.85
CA ASN A 70 -16.12 2.37 -8.71
C ASN A 70 -15.88 3.88 -8.50
N ALA A 71 -15.21 4.26 -7.42
CA ALA A 71 -14.79 5.63 -7.15
C ALA A 71 -13.27 5.69 -6.97
N ALA A 72 -12.61 6.60 -7.69
CA ALA A 72 -11.17 6.76 -7.64
C ALA A 72 -10.76 8.22 -7.54
N PHE A 73 -9.98 8.56 -6.52
CA PHE A 73 -9.16 9.77 -6.50
C PHE A 73 -7.80 9.46 -7.07
N VAL A 74 -7.34 10.24 -8.04
CA VAL A 74 -6.07 10.00 -8.72
C VAL A 74 -5.29 11.30 -8.81
N LYS A 75 -4.04 11.27 -8.38
CA LYS A 75 -3.08 12.36 -8.55
C LYS A 75 -1.75 11.78 -9.01
N LEU A 76 -1.20 12.33 -10.09
CA LEU A 76 0.00 11.81 -10.73
C LEU A 76 1.04 12.90 -10.90
N ASN A 77 2.32 12.54 -10.80
CA ASN A 77 3.47 13.42 -11.05
C ASN A 77 3.33 14.75 -10.29
N SER A 78 3.33 15.88 -11.01
CA SER A 78 3.23 17.23 -10.45
C SER A 78 1.95 17.48 -9.64
N ASP A 79 0.91 16.67 -9.85
CA ASP A 79 -0.35 16.80 -9.11
C ASP A 79 -0.32 16.02 -7.80
N ALA A 80 0.62 15.09 -7.64
CA ALA A 80 0.80 14.29 -6.43
C ALA A 80 1.85 14.94 -5.52
N ASN A 81 1.48 15.20 -4.26
CA ASN A 81 2.38 15.72 -3.25
C ASN A 81 2.08 15.13 -1.87
N GLU A 82 3.01 15.31 -0.96
CA GLU A 82 2.98 14.77 0.40
C GLU A 82 1.82 15.29 1.25
N SER A 83 1.27 16.48 0.95
CA SER A 83 0.12 17.01 1.71
C SER A 83 -1.10 16.10 1.63
N GLN A 84 -1.23 15.33 0.54
CA GLN A 84 -2.30 14.36 0.35
C GLN A 84 -2.19 13.21 1.36
N PHE A 85 -0.98 12.80 1.71
CA PHE A 85 -0.71 11.80 2.74
C PHE A 85 -0.88 12.34 4.16
N LYS A 86 -0.55 13.61 4.39
CA LYS A 86 -0.72 14.27 5.69
C LYS A 86 -2.19 14.66 5.95
N ASN A 87 -3.02 14.74 4.90
CA ASN A 87 -4.43 15.08 5.00
C ASN A 87 -5.28 13.88 5.45
N VAL A 88 -5.59 13.87 6.74
CA VAL A 88 -6.45 12.87 7.39
C VAL A 88 -7.80 12.70 6.70
N ASN A 89 -8.41 13.76 6.17
CA ASN A 89 -9.69 13.64 5.48
C ASN A 89 -9.53 12.78 4.22
N LEU A 90 -8.44 12.95 3.48
CA LEU A 90 -8.16 12.13 2.31
C LEU A 90 -7.82 10.68 2.71
N THR A 91 -6.93 10.50 3.68
CA THR A 91 -6.50 9.18 4.20
C THR A 91 -7.56 8.47 5.05
N SER A 92 -8.79 8.98 5.04
CA SER A 92 -9.96 8.37 5.67
C SER A 92 -11.14 8.18 4.73
N SER A 93 -11.11 8.75 3.52
CA SER A 93 -12.27 8.81 2.62
C SER A 93 -12.41 7.61 1.68
N TYR A 94 -11.34 6.85 1.49
CA TYR A 94 -11.27 5.73 0.53
C TYR A 94 -11.04 4.41 1.26
N ASP A 95 -11.34 3.28 0.64
CA ASP A 95 -11.11 1.95 1.22
C ASP A 95 -9.66 1.50 1.05
N LEU A 96 -9.05 1.88 -0.07
CA LEU A 96 -7.67 1.58 -0.43
C LEU A 96 -6.91 2.86 -0.78
N LEU A 97 -5.67 2.98 -0.29
CA LEU A 97 -4.71 3.99 -0.72
C LEU A 97 -3.51 3.29 -1.33
N ALA A 98 -3.14 3.67 -2.54
CA ALA A 98 -1.93 3.18 -3.20
C ALA A 98 -1.02 4.34 -3.56
N TYR A 99 0.24 4.24 -3.14
CA TYR A 99 1.30 5.12 -3.57
C TYR A 99 2.38 4.35 -4.31
N SER A 100 2.89 4.97 -5.37
CA SER A 100 4.09 4.50 -6.05
C SER A 100 5.02 5.63 -6.44
N GLY A 101 6.29 5.47 -6.10
CA GLY A 101 7.35 6.44 -6.33
C GLY A 101 8.62 6.08 -5.56
N HIS A 102 9.51 7.05 -5.41
CA HIS A 102 10.70 6.96 -4.56
C HIS A 102 10.35 6.89 -3.08
N GLY A 103 11.27 6.29 -2.33
CA GLY A 103 11.11 6.14 -0.90
C GLY A 103 12.45 6.40 -0.23
N LEU A 104 12.41 7.24 0.80
CA LEU A 104 13.58 7.63 1.56
C LEU A 104 13.58 6.93 2.91
N MET A 105 14.79 6.63 3.37
CA MET A 105 15.04 6.02 4.66
C MET A 105 15.80 7.03 5.52
N PHE A 106 15.17 7.47 6.60
CA PHE A 106 15.80 8.31 7.63
C PHE A 106 16.19 7.44 8.82
N ASP A 107 16.81 8.03 9.85
CA ASP A 107 17.27 7.28 11.03
C ASP A 107 16.10 6.58 11.75
N LYS A 108 15.05 7.34 12.10
CA LYS A 108 13.90 6.86 12.91
C LYS A 108 12.58 6.78 12.17
N GLU A 109 12.60 7.01 10.86
CA GLU A 109 11.39 7.09 10.03
C GLU A 109 11.70 6.76 8.56
N ASN A 110 10.65 6.59 7.77
CA ASN A 110 10.73 6.46 6.32
C ASN A 110 9.80 7.47 5.67
N ALA A 111 10.00 7.76 4.39
CA ALA A 111 9.14 8.69 3.66
C ALA A 111 8.78 8.19 2.26
N ALA A 112 7.57 8.56 1.84
CA ALA A 112 7.14 8.56 0.46
C ALA A 112 7.55 9.91 -0.15
N HIS A 113 8.33 9.86 -1.21
CA HIS A 113 9.00 11.03 -1.76
C HIS A 113 8.32 11.53 -3.05
N PHE A 114 7.97 12.81 -3.06
CA PHE A 114 7.20 13.44 -4.13
C PHE A 114 8.06 14.41 -4.91
N PHE A 115 7.75 14.56 -6.20
CA PHE A 115 8.44 15.54 -7.03
C PHE A 115 7.87 16.95 -6.84
N ALA A 116 6.55 17.08 -6.75
CA ALA A 116 5.91 18.35 -6.41
C ALA A 116 6.03 18.66 -4.93
N ARG A 117 6.06 19.95 -4.62
CA ARG A 117 6.08 20.49 -3.26
C ARG A 117 4.67 20.81 -2.81
N SER A 118 4.33 20.60 -1.53
CA SER A 118 3.03 21.08 -1.01
C SER A 118 2.89 22.60 -0.99
N THR A 119 3.98 23.34 -1.14
CA THR A 119 4.00 24.80 -1.27
C THR A 119 3.45 25.30 -2.61
N GLY A 120 3.14 24.40 -3.55
CA GLY A 120 2.45 24.69 -4.81
C GLY A 120 3.33 24.54 -6.06
N GLU A 121 4.64 24.33 -5.90
CA GLU A 121 5.55 24.09 -7.00
C GLU A 121 5.44 22.64 -7.50
N SER A 122 5.44 22.47 -8.82
CA SER A 122 5.34 21.16 -9.47
C SER A 122 6.65 20.37 -9.50
N TRP A 123 7.70 20.84 -8.82
CA TRP A 123 9.06 20.30 -8.86
C TRP A 123 9.87 20.71 -7.62
N HIS A 124 11.01 20.05 -7.41
CA HIS A 124 12.08 20.47 -6.50
C HIS A 124 13.45 20.03 -7.05
N ASN A 125 14.53 20.64 -6.55
CA ASN A 125 15.91 20.27 -6.92
C ASN A 125 16.54 19.29 -5.91
N SER A 126 17.67 18.69 -6.29
CA SER A 126 18.42 17.72 -5.46
C SER A 126 18.79 18.19 -4.05
N LYS A 127 18.91 19.50 -3.78
CA LYS A 127 19.20 20.02 -2.43
C LYS A 127 17.98 19.97 -1.51
N MET A 128 16.79 19.81 -2.08
CA MET A 128 15.50 19.82 -1.38
C MET A 128 14.93 18.41 -1.17
N GLU A 129 15.60 17.35 -1.65
CA GLU A 129 15.10 15.96 -1.59
C GLU A 129 14.75 15.49 -0.16
N TYR A 130 15.37 16.10 0.86
CA TYR A 130 15.14 15.80 2.28
C TYR A 130 14.27 16.84 3.00
N ASN A 131 13.78 17.86 2.29
CA ASN A 131 12.84 18.83 2.86
C ASN A 131 11.53 18.14 3.23
N ASP A 132 10.85 18.67 4.25
CA ASP A 132 9.56 18.13 4.67
C ASP A 132 8.46 18.30 3.62
N GLU A 133 8.52 19.40 2.86
CA GLU A 133 7.57 19.78 1.80
C GLU A 133 7.62 18.90 0.53
N VAL A 134 8.39 17.80 0.53
CA VAL A 134 8.43 16.81 -0.56
C VAL A 134 8.39 15.37 -0.05
N ASN A 135 8.19 15.19 1.25
CA ASN A 135 8.27 13.90 1.92
C ASN A 135 7.09 13.71 2.87
N ALA A 136 6.31 12.67 2.62
CA ALA A 136 5.32 12.20 3.58
C ALA A 136 5.95 11.14 4.47
N ARG A 137 6.22 11.47 5.73
CA ARG A 137 7.00 10.64 6.65
C ARG A 137 6.14 9.80 7.57
N THR A 138 6.67 8.66 8.01
CA THR A 138 5.95 7.73 8.90
C THR A 138 5.62 8.34 10.27
N ASN A 139 6.33 9.38 10.73
CA ASN A 139 6.04 10.02 12.02
C ASN A 139 4.83 10.98 11.97
N GLU A 140 4.40 11.43 10.80
CA GLU A 140 3.38 12.47 10.61
C GLU A 140 2.12 11.96 9.90
N VAL A 141 2.23 10.92 9.07
CA VAL A 141 1.06 10.37 8.37
C VAL A 141 0.23 9.47 9.28
N ARG A 142 -1.09 9.54 9.15
CA ARG A 142 -2.04 8.67 9.86
C ARG A 142 -3.05 8.11 8.86
N PHE A 143 -3.28 6.82 8.96
CA PHE A 143 -4.12 6.05 8.04
C PHE A 143 -5.25 5.37 8.77
N GLY A 144 -6.43 5.44 8.17
CA GLY A 144 -7.66 5.12 8.86
C GLY A 144 -8.09 6.30 9.72
N HIS A 145 -9.38 6.30 10.03
CA HIS A 145 -10.19 7.11 10.97
C HIS A 145 -11.66 6.95 10.54
N ASN A 146 -11.90 6.52 9.29
CA ASN A 146 -13.23 6.21 8.77
C ASN A 146 -13.22 4.98 7.83
N LYS A 147 -12.86 5.11 6.55
CA LYS A 147 -13.00 4.01 5.57
C LYS A 147 -11.71 3.27 5.24
N LEU A 148 -10.55 3.94 5.34
CA LEU A 148 -9.29 3.42 4.84
C LEU A 148 -8.84 2.18 5.61
N LYS A 149 -8.76 1.06 4.91
CA LYS A 149 -8.37 -0.26 5.43
C LYS A 149 -6.98 -0.65 4.96
N TRP A 150 -6.73 -0.51 3.65
CA TRP A 150 -5.52 -1.07 3.03
C TRP A 150 -4.67 0.01 2.40
N ILE A 151 -3.36 -0.07 2.66
CA ILE A 151 -2.37 0.84 2.12
C ILE A 151 -1.36 0.02 1.32
N ILE A 152 -1.16 0.39 0.07
CA ILE A 152 -0.12 -0.17 -0.80
C ILE A 152 0.96 0.90 -0.95
N MET A 153 2.15 0.61 -0.44
CA MET A 153 3.33 1.46 -0.51
C MET A 153 4.34 0.81 -1.45
N TYR A 154 4.12 0.98 -2.75
CA TYR A 154 5.01 0.50 -3.80
C TYR A 154 6.17 1.48 -4.00
N THR A 155 7.00 1.54 -2.96
CA THR A 155 8.13 2.45 -2.82
C THR A 155 9.23 1.81 -1.99
N CYS A 156 10.47 2.27 -2.18
CA CYS A 156 11.62 1.76 -1.44
C CYS A 156 11.47 2.02 0.06
N ASN A 157 11.91 1.08 0.88
CA ASN A 157 12.17 1.26 2.31
C ASN A 157 11.00 1.68 3.21
N TRP A 158 9.77 1.89 2.71
CA TRP A 158 8.66 2.37 3.54
C TRP A 158 8.46 1.52 4.82
N LEU A 159 8.62 0.21 4.69
CA LEU A 159 8.45 -0.76 5.78
C LEU A 159 9.76 -1.22 6.41
N THR A 160 10.89 -0.54 6.13
CA THR A 160 12.17 -0.91 6.70
C THR A 160 12.32 -0.38 8.12
N ASN A 161 12.86 -1.21 9.00
CA ASN A 161 13.21 -0.83 10.34
C ASN A 161 14.67 -1.16 10.70
N ASN A 162 15.41 -1.90 9.87
CA ASN A 162 16.82 -2.32 10.12
C ASN A 162 17.08 -2.88 11.53
N GLY A 163 16.09 -3.51 12.16
CA GLY A 163 16.18 -4.00 13.55
C GLY A 163 15.96 -2.92 14.63
N ASP A 164 15.78 -1.65 14.25
CA ASP A 164 15.42 -0.57 15.17
C ASP A 164 13.94 -0.67 15.57
N GLN A 165 13.71 -0.77 16.87
CA GLN A 165 12.37 -0.91 17.44
C GLN A 165 11.59 0.41 17.42
N GLU A 166 12.23 1.55 17.66
CA GLU A 166 11.59 2.86 17.64
C GLU A 166 11.10 3.20 16.23
N LYS A 167 11.92 2.89 15.22
CA LYS A 167 11.54 3.04 13.81
C LYS A 167 10.36 2.16 13.46
N LEU A 168 10.35 0.90 13.92
CA LEU A 168 9.21 -0.01 13.75
C LEU A 168 7.94 0.56 14.40
N GLU A 169 8.05 1.12 15.62
CA GLU A 169 6.93 1.77 16.28
C GLU A 169 6.41 2.97 15.48
N ASN A 170 7.29 3.78 14.88
CA ASN A 170 6.88 4.92 14.05
C ASN A 170 6.13 4.48 12.79
N ILE A 171 6.51 3.36 12.17
CA ILE A 171 5.71 2.80 11.07
C ILE A 171 4.35 2.32 11.60
N PHE A 172 4.29 1.65 12.75
CA PHE A 172 3.01 1.19 13.32
C PHE A 172 2.10 2.32 13.82
N LYS A 173 2.66 3.46 14.25
CA LYS A 173 1.86 4.65 14.62
C LYS A 173 1.07 5.23 13.45
N THR A 174 1.40 4.88 12.21
CA THR A 174 0.59 5.24 11.04
C THR A 174 -0.80 4.57 11.06
N PHE A 175 -1.02 3.48 11.80
CA PHE A 175 -2.29 2.77 11.87
C PHE A 175 -3.25 3.37 12.92
N GLU A 176 -4.10 4.29 12.47
CA GLU A 176 -5.23 4.85 13.23
C GLU A 176 -6.58 4.39 12.67
N GLY A 177 -6.68 3.11 12.32
CA GLY A 177 -7.93 2.49 11.83
C GLY A 177 -7.68 1.59 10.63
N ALA A 178 -6.65 1.87 9.84
CA ALA A 178 -6.22 0.96 8.80
C ALA A 178 -5.85 -0.42 9.36
N THR A 179 -6.03 -1.45 8.54
CA THR A 179 -5.78 -2.84 8.91
C THR A 179 -4.45 -3.33 8.36
N LEU A 180 -4.09 -2.99 7.12
CA LEU A 180 -2.85 -3.47 6.48
C LEU A 180 -2.09 -2.35 5.75
N THR A 181 -0.76 -2.39 5.88
CA THR A 181 0.17 -1.73 4.96
C THR A 181 1.04 -2.79 4.30
N ILE A 182 1.10 -2.75 2.97
CA ILE A 182 1.78 -3.71 2.11
C ILE A 182 2.80 -2.94 1.27
N GLY A 183 4.03 -3.42 1.17
CA GLY A 183 5.07 -2.71 0.43
C GLY A 183 6.45 -3.32 0.61
N PHE A 184 7.49 -2.51 0.47
CA PHE A 184 8.88 -2.97 0.59
C PHE A 184 9.58 -2.45 1.85
N ALA A 185 10.40 -3.31 2.42
CA ALA A 185 11.34 -3.02 3.52
C ALA A 185 12.79 -2.92 3.03
N SER A 186 12.98 -2.68 1.73
CA SER A 186 14.28 -2.54 1.07
C SER A 186 14.16 -1.61 -0.13
N VAL A 187 15.29 -1.38 -0.81
CA VAL A 187 15.28 -0.93 -2.22
C VAL A 187 14.52 -1.96 -3.08
N MET A 188 13.80 -1.49 -4.08
CA MET A 188 12.93 -2.28 -4.95
C MET A 188 12.99 -1.74 -6.39
N TYR A 189 12.63 -2.54 -7.39
CA TYR A 189 12.59 -2.10 -8.79
C TYR A 189 11.18 -1.66 -9.20
N LEU A 190 11.02 -0.38 -9.56
CA LEU A 190 9.72 0.22 -9.90
C LEU A 190 9.23 -0.27 -11.28
N ASP A 191 8.65 -1.48 -11.31
CA ASP A 191 8.05 -2.10 -12.48
C ASP A 191 6.52 -1.96 -12.43
N SER A 192 5.92 -1.30 -13.42
CA SER A 192 4.47 -1.10 -13.48
C SER A 192 3.69 -2.36 -13.90
N ARG A 193 4.35 -3.37 -14.48
CA ARG A 193 3.72 -4.66 -14.84
C ARG A 193 3.37 -5.47 -13.58
N GLU A 194 4.07 -5.21 -12.47
CA GLU A 194 3.75 -5.82 -11.17
C GLU A 194 2.33 -5.45 -10.71
N ALA A 195 1.90 -4.20 -10.89
CA ALA A 195 0.53 -3.78 -10.58
C ALA A 195 -0.53 -4.54 -11.39
N THR A 196 -0.26 -4.84 -12.66
CA THR A 196 -1.19 -5.59 -13.51
C THR A 196 -1.38 -7.00 -12.98
N LEU A 197 -0.29 -7.71 -12.67
CA LEU A 197 -0.38 -9.05 -12.09
C LEU A 197 -1.01 -9.00 -10.69
N PHE A 198 -0.62 -8.05 -9.86
CA PHE A 198 -1.18 -7.89 -8.52
C PHE A 198 -2.70 -7.68 -8.56
N ALA A 199 -3.19 -6.78 -9.41
CA ALA A 199 -4.63 -6.56 -9.58
C ALA A 199 -5.34 -7.81 -10.13
N GLN A 200 -4.72 -8.53 -11.06
CA GLN A 200 -5.24 -9.79 -11.59
C GLN A 200 -5.41 -10.84 -10.48
N LEU A 201 -4.40 -10.99 -9.62
CA LEU A 201 -4.42 -11.92 -8.48
C LEU A 201 -5.51 -11.56 -7.47
N LEU A 202 -5.69 -10.27 -7.20
CA LEU A 202 -6.73 -9.76 -6.31
C LEU A 202 -8.13 -10.01 -6.87
N VAL A 203 -8.40 -9.65 -8.12
CA VAL A 203 -9.76 -9.62 -8.69
C VAL A 203 -10.15 -10.96 -9.29
N GLN A 204 -9.31 -11.53 -10.15
CA GLN A 204 -9.67 -12.74 -10.90
C GLN A 204 -9.43 -14.00 -10.06
N GLN A 205 -8.32 -14.05 -9.32
CA GLN A 205 -7.97 -15.20 -8.49
C GLN A 205 -8.43 -15.06 -7.03
N LYS A 206 -9.02 -13.91 -6.67
CA LYS A 206 -9.58 -13.64 -5.33
C LYS A 206 -8.60 -13.88 -4.18
N LYS A 207 -7.30 -13.68 -4.43
CA LYS A 207 -6.25 -13.87 -3.41
C LYS A 207 -6.33 -12.79 -2.34
N SER A 208 -5.80 -13.11 -1.15
CA SER A 208 -5.58 -12.10 -0.11
C SER A 208 -4.59 -11.04 -0.61
N PHE A 209 -4.63 -9.83 -0.04
CA PHE A 209 -3.67 -8.79 -0.38
C PHE A 209 -2.22 -9.24 -0.17
N LYS A 210 -1.97 -9.98 0.92
CA LYS A 210 -0.68 -10.56 1.24
C LYS A 210 -0.20 -11.51 0.14
N ASP A 211 -1.00 -12.52 -0.21
CA ASP A 211 -0.57 -13.53 -1.17
C ASP A 211 -0.44 -12.95 -2.59
N ALA A 212 -1.38 -12.08 -2.98
CA ALA A 212 -1.37 -11.43 -4.28
C ALA A 212 -0.14 -10.50 -4.45
N PHE A 213 0.23 -9.75 -3.41
CA PHE A 213 1.38 -8.86 -3.49
C PHE A 213 2.70 -9.64 -3.52
N LEU A 214 2.86 -10.65 -2.65
CA LEU A 214 4.09 -11.44 -2.59
C LEU A 214 4.34 -12.23 -3.88
N GLU A 215 3.30 -12.75 -4.51
CA GLU A 215 3.42 -13.45 -5.78
C GLU A 215 3.77 -12.50 -6.93
N ALA A 216 3.17 -11.31 -6.97
CA ALA A 216 3.53 -10.29 -7.96
C ALA A 216 4.98 -9.82 -7.77
N ALA A 217 5.37 -9.51 -6.53
CA ALA A 217 6.73 -9.09 -6.19
C ALA A 217 7.75 -10.18 -6.54
N SER A 218 7.46 -11.45 -6.24
CA SER A 218 8.35 -12.59 -6.57
C SER A 218 8.61 -12.71 -8.07
N LYS A 219 7.65 -12.31 -8.91
CA LYS A 219 7.83 -12.29 -10.37
C LYS A 219 8.69 -11.11 -10.83
N TYR A 220 8.44 -9.91 -10.32
CA TYR A 220 8.98 -8.67 -10.89
C TYR A 220 10.17 -8.07 -10.15
N GLN A 221 10.44 -8.46 -8.90
CA GLN A 221 11.54 -7.91 -8.11
C GLN A 221 12.92 -8.58 -8.29
N PRO A 222 13.08 -9.81 -8.82
CA PRO A 222 14.41 -10.39 -9.05
C PRO A 222 15.33 -9.56 -9.95
N GLN A 223 14.80 -8.70 -10.80
CA GLN A 223 15.56 -7.97 -11.83
C GLN A 223 16.60 -6.95 -11.32
N ARG A 224 16.69 -6.70 -10.01
CA ARG A 224 17.73 -5.84 -9.45
C ARG A 224 19.11 -6.41 -9.77
N LYS A 225 20.08 -5.54 -10.09
CA LYS A 225 21.47 -5.97 -10.31
C LYS A 225 22.14 -6.44 -9.02
N ASN A 226 21.86 -5.76 -7.91
CA ASN A 226 22.45 -6.00 -6.61
C ASN A 226 21.40 -5.81 -5.51
N GLY A 227 21.52 -6.62 -4.47
CA GLY A 227 20.73 -6.54 -3.25
C GLY A 227 19.33 -7.10 -3.43
N ASP A 228 18.92 -7.96 -2.51
CA ASP A 228 17.59 -8.58 -2.54
C ASP A 228 16.51 -7.54 -2.26
N SER A 229 15.33 -7.79 -2.81
CA SER A 229 14.12 -7.04 -2.44
C SER A 229 13.45 -7.73 -1.26
N ILE A 230 12.92 -6.97 -0.31
CA ILE A 230 12.25 -7.46 0.87
C ILE A 230 10.80 -6.97 0.82
N ALA A 231 9.90 -7.84 0.37
CA ALA A 231 8.46 -7.56 0.40
C ALA A 231 7.94 -7.81 1.83
N ARG A 232 7.11 -6.89 2.35
CA ARG A 232 6.63 -6.94 3.73
C ARG A 232 5.16 -6.55 3.82
N ILE A 233 4.44 -7.29 4.68
CA ILE A 233 3.08 -7.01 5.10
C ILE A 233 3.10 -6.82 6.60
N GLN A 234 2.52 -5.71 7.06
CA GLN A 234 2.38 -5.41 8.47
C GLN A 234 1.07 -4.69 8.76
N GLY A 235 0.61 -4.80 9.99
CA GLY A 235 -0.64 -4.18 10.41
C GLY A 235 -1.34 -4.99 11.48
N TYR A 236 -2.66 -4.87 11.52
CA TYR A 236 -3.52 -5.60 12.44
C TYR A 236 -3.50 -7.10 12.12
N THR A 237 -3.02 -7.92 13.06
CA THR A 237 -2.68 -9.33 12.83
C THR A 237 -3.89 -10.15 12.37
N ALA A 238 -5.10 -9.86 12.87
CA ALA A 238 -6.30 -10.57 12.44
C ALA A 238 -6.70 -10.30 10.99
N ALA A 239 -6.21 -9.21 10.39
CA ALA A 239 -6.45 -8.86 8.98
C ALA A 239 -5.43 -9.51 8.03
N ALA A 240 -4.58 -10.43 8.49
CA ALA A 240 -3.50 -11.05 7.69
C ALA A 240 -3.94 -11.72 6.38
N ASN A 241 -5.24 -12.05 6.27
CA ASN A 241 -5.84 -12.65 5.08
C ASN A 241 -6.95 -11.78 4.47
N ASP A 242 -6.99 -10.48 4.79
CA ASP A 242 -7.88 -9.54 4.12
C ASP A 242 -7.73 -9.65 2.60
N SER A 243 -8.86 -9.60 1.91
CA SER A 243 -8.98 -9.61 0.46
C SER A 243 -10.04 -8.59 0.05
N LEU A 244 -10.25 -8.40 -1.26
CA LEU A 244 -11.35 -7.57 -1.76
C LEU A 244 -12.75 -8.10 -1.41
N TYR A 245 -12.85 -9.37 -0.98
CA TYR A 245 -14.13 -10.08 -0.83
C TYR A 245 -14.42 -10.54 0.60
N ASN A 246 -13.41 -10.56 1.46
CA ASN A 246 -13.52 -10.93 2.86
C ASN A 246 -12.46 -10.14 3.62
N TYR A 247 -12.89 -9.25 4.51
CA TYR A 247 -12.00 -8.30 5.16
C TYR A 247 -12.56 -7.77 6.48
N ILE A 248 -11.65 -7.22 7.27
CA ILE A 248 -11.97 -6.45 8.47
C ILE A 248 -12.14 -4.98 8.08
N ASP A 249 -13.24 -4.36 8.52
CA ASP A 249 -13.45 -2.93 8.34
C ASP A 249 -12.47 -2.07 9.14
N CYS A 250 -12.43 -0.78 8.83
CA CYS A 250 -11.61 0.19 9.56
C CYS A 250 -11.86 0.08 11.08
N LEU A 251 -10.77 0.02 11.83
CA LEU A 251 -10.80 -0.29 13.25
C LEU A 251 -11.25 0.94 14.09
N PRO A 252 -12.05 0.74 15.14
CA PRO A 252 -12.40 1.80 16.07
C PRO A 252 -11.16 2.28 16.84
N SER A 253 -11.23 3.48 17.44
CA SER A 253 -10.11 4.09 18.16
C SER A 253 -9.52 3.24 19.28
N SER A 254 -10.35 2.43 19.96
CA SER A 254 -9.91 1.46 20.98
C SER A 254 -8.98 0.37 20.44
N LYS A 255 -8.94 0.18 19.11
CA LYS A 255 -8.13 -0.81 18.41
C LYS A 255 -7.01 -0.20 17.56
N TRP A 256 -6.84 1.13 17.54
CA TRP A 256 -5.69 1.76 16.89
C TRP A 256 -4.38 1.33 17.55
N TYR A 257 -3.27 1.35 16.81
CA TYR A 257 -1.98 0.86 17.32
C TYR A 257 -1.59 1.50 18.67
N LYS A 258 -1.79 2.81 18.82
CA LYS A 258 -1.46 3.55 20.05
C LYS A 258 -2.19 3.01 21.29
N ASN A 259 -3.35 2.39 21.11
CA ASN A 259 -4.21 1.87 22.18
C ASN A 259 -4.17 0.33 22.29
N TYR A 260 -3.77 -0.37 21.22
CA TYR A 260 -3.76 -1.83 21.18
C TYR A 260 -2.53 -2.39 20.44
N LYS A 261 -1.33 -2.10 20.94
CA LYS A 261 -0.06 -2.52 20.32
C LYS A 261 0.02 -4.03 20.06
N SER A 262 -0.44 -4.88 20.98
CA SER A 262 -0.37 -6.34 20.86
C SER A 262 -1.23 -6.92 19.73
N GLY A 263 -2.15 -6.14 19.17
CA GLY A 263 -2.90 -6.52 17.97
C GLY A 263 -2.11 -6.43 16.67
N TYR A 264 -0.95 -5.77 16.68
CA TYR A 264 -0.18 -5.44 15.47
C TYR A 264 1.11 -6.23 15.37
N SER A 265 1.49 -6.62 14.16
CA SER A 265 2.73 -7.34 13.90
C SER A 265 3.26 -7.13 12.48
N ILE A 266 4.52 -7.49 12.27
CA ILE A 266 5.02 -7.82 10.94
C ILE A 266 4.44 -9.18 10.60
N ILE A 267 3.39 -9.19 9.79
CA ILE A 267 2.61 -10.38 9.46
C ILE A 267 3.41 -11.33 8.56
N LYS A 268 4.12 -10.78 7.58
CA LYS A 268 4.95 -11.54 6.65
C LYS A 268 6.10 -10.70 6.12
N THR A 269 7.26 -11.31 6.02
CA THR A 269 8.43 -10.80 5.30
C THR A 269 8.88 -11.87 4.32
N GLU A 270 9.18 -11.46 3.09
CA GLU A 270 9.70 -12.33 2.04
C GLU A 270 10.92 -11.67 1.40
N ILE A 271 12.03 -12.41 1.42
CA ILE A 271 13.26 -12.00 0.75
C ILE A 271 13.18 -12.57 -0.66
N ILE A 272 13.24 -11.69 -1.66
CA ILE A 272 13.18 -12.02 -3.08
C ILE A 272 14.60 -11.84 -3.64
N PRO A 273 15.30 -12.96 -3.93
CA PRO A 273 16.65 -12.90 -4.43
C PRO A 273 16.74 -12.17 -5.76
N HIS A 274 17.77 -11.35 -5.89
CA HIS A 274 18.06 -10.69 -7.16
C HIS A 274 18.78 -11.63 -8.13
N ASN A 275 18.58 -11.43 -9.44
CA ASN A 275 19.23 -12.18 -10.51
C ASN A 275 19.81 -11.27 -11.62
N GLY A 276 19.59 -9.95 -11.54
CA GLY A 276 20.10 -8.97 -12.49
C GLY A 276 19.53 -9.07 -13.92
N GLN A 277 18.53 -9.92 -14.15
CA GLN A 277 17.91 -10.12 -15.45
C GLN A 277 16.57 -9.39 -15.54
N PRO A 278 16.36 -8.54 -16.57
CA PRO A 278 15.05 -7.94 -16.80
C PRO A 278 13.97 -9.01 -16.94
N VAL A 279 12.80 -8.76 -16.36
CA VAL A 279 11.65 -9.63 -16.58
C VAL A 279 11.16 -9.47 -18.00
N GLN A 280 11.06 -10.57 -18.74
CA GLN A 280 10.50 -10.63 -20.09
C GLN A 280 8.99 -10.46 -20.06
#